data_AF-A0A969RCS7-F1
#
_entry.id   AF-A0A969RCS7-F1
#
_cell.length_a   1.000
_cell.length_b   1.000
_cell.length_c   1.000
_cell.angle_alpha   90.00
_cell.angle_beta   90.00
_cell.angle_gamma   90.00
#
_symmetry.space_group_name_H-M   'P 1'
#
loop_
_entity.id
_entity.type
_entity.pdbx_description
1 polymer ?
#
loop_
_entity_poly.entity_id
_entity_poly.type
_entity_poly.pdbx_seq_one_letter_code
_entity_poly.pdbx_strand_id
1 'polypeptide(L)'
;MKVAVVSEKSLELLKVHLSEYHSYLDRALAAVKVLETADPTSEEFSDALAVLHVSATVLEPYSEGMVEAIDHYTENLPEDDEVNEALLKPIAKPE
;
A
#
# COMPACT_ATOMS: atom_id res chain seq x y z
N MET A 1 1.36 1.87 -31.75
CA MET A 1 2.57 1.64 -30.92
C MET A 1 2.69 2.55 -29.69
N LYS A 2 1.88 3.61 -29.52
CA LYS A 2 1.97 4.53 -28.35
C LYS A 2 1.37 3.99 -27.05
N VAL A 3 0.37 3.09 -27.12
CA VAL A 3 -0.40 2.64 -25.93
C VAL A 3 0.43 1.75 -25.00
N ALA A 4 1.15 0.76 -25.54
CA ALA A 4 2.01 -0.13 -24.75
C ALA A 4 3.14 0.61 -24.00
N VAL A 5 3.66 1.70 -24.58
CA VAL A 5 4.73 2.51 -23.96
C VAL A 5 4.20 3.36 -22.79
N VAL A 6 2.91 3.75 -22.82
CA VAL A 6 2.26 4.52 -21.74
C VAL A 6 1.92 3.63 -20.55
N SER A 7 1.51 2.37 -20.79
CA SER A 7 1.26 1.40 -19.71
C SER A 7 2.54 0.96 -18.99
N GLU A 8 3.69 0.89 -19.69
CA GLU A 8 4.98 0.57 -19.06
C GLU A 8 5.46 1.67 -18.10
N LYS A 9 5.35 2.94 -18.50
CA LYS A 9 5.78 4.07 -17.68
C LYS A 9 4.90 4.26 -16.44
N SER A 10 3.58 4.08 -16.57
CA SER A 10 2.65 4.14 -15.42
C SER A 10 2.88 2.98 -14.44
N LEU A 11 3.18 1.78 -14.96
CA LEU A 11 3.56 0.63 -14.13
C LEU A 11 4.88 0.85 -13.37
N GLU A 12 5.89 1.47 -14.00
CA GLU A 12 7.15 1.80 -13.32
C GLU A 12 6.93 2.78 -12.16
N LEU A 13 6.12 3.82 -12.36
CA LEU A 13 5.77 4.76 -11.29
C LEU A 13 5.02 4.07 -10.15
N LEU A 14 4.03 3.24 -10.47
CA LEU A 14 3.31 2.45 -9.45
C LEU A 14 4.26 1.55 -8.65
N LYS A 15 5.23 0.90 -9.30
CA LYS A 15 6.24 0.06 -8.62
C LYS A 15 7.12 0.86 -7.65
N VAL A 16 7.49 2.09 -8.00
CA VAL A 16 8.25 2.98 -7.10
C VAL A 16 7.42 3.29 -5.86
N HIS A 17 6.18 3.74 -6.04
CA HIS A 17 5.27 4.01 -4.91
C HIS A 17 5.08 2.76 -4.05
N LEU A 18 4.90 1.58 -4.66
CA LEU A 18 4.73 0.31 -3.95
C LEU A 18 5.95 -0.04 -3.09
N SER A 19 7.17 0.21 -3.58
CA SER A 19 8.38 -0.10 -2.84
C SER A 19 8.52 0.71 -1.55
N GLU A 20 8.22 2.01 -1.59
CA GLU A 20 8.28 2.88 -0.43
C GLU A 20 7.15 2.56 0.55
N TYR A 21 5.93 2.37 0.03
CA TYR A 21 4.76 2.01 0.83
C TYR A 21 4.93 0.67 1.57
N HIS A 22 5.49 -0.34 0.89
CA HIS A 22 5.75 -1.65 1.48
C HIS A 22 6.67 -1.58 2.71
N SER A 23 7.73 -0.77 2.64
CA SER A 23 8.68 -0.62 3.75
C SER A 23 8.00 -0.08 5.02
N TYR A 24 7.09 0.89 4.88
CA TYR A 24 6.35 1.43 6.02
C TYR A 24 5.27 0.46 6.53
N LEU A 25 4.62 -0.30 5.64
CA LEU A 25 3.69 -1.36 6.04
C LEU A 25 4.38 -2.45 6.86
N ASP A 26 5.55 -2.92 6.44
CA ASP A 26 6.33 -3.93 7.16
C ASP A 26 6.70 -3.47 8.56
N ARG A 27 7.12 -2.20 8.69
CA ARG A 27 7.45 -1.60 9.99
C ARG A 27 6.23 -1.48 10.90
N ALA A 28 5.09 -1.04 10.35
CA ALA A 28 3.84 -0.95 11.10
C ALA A 28 3.39 -2.34 11.57
N LEU A 29 3.41 -3.34 10.69
CA LEU A 29 3.05 -4.72 11.02
C LEU A 29 3.96 -5.33 12.09
N ALA A 30 5.27 -5.08 12.01
CA ALA A 30 6.22 -5.53 13.02
C ALA A 30 5.93 -4.89 14.39
N ALA A 31 5.67 -3.57 14.42
CA ALA A 31 5.34 -2.86 15.64
C ALA A 31 4.03 -3.36 16.28
N VAL A 32 2.98 -3.60 15.48
CA VAL A 32 1.71 -4.16 15.97
C VAL A 32 1.93 -5.51 16.65
N LYS A 33 2.70 -6.42 16.03
CA LYS A 33 3.01 -7.74 16.62
C LYS A 33 3.69 -7.64 17.99
N VAL A 34 4.57 -6.64 18.17
CA VAL A 34 5.21 -6.38 19.46
C VAL A 34 4.17 -5.86 20.46
N LEU A 35 3.36 -4.87 20.08
CA LEU A 35 2.33 -4.30 20.96
C LEU A 35 1.27 -5.31 21.43
N GLU A 36 0.99 -6.33 20.62
CA GLU A 36 0.05 -7.41 20.97
C GLU A 36 0.57 -8.33 22.10
N THR A 37 1.88 -8.35 22.35
CA THR A 37 2.52 -9.35 23.21
C THR A 37 3.41 -8.76 24.31
N ALA A 38 3.94 -7.55 24.14
CA ALA A 38 4.81 -6.88 25.08
C ALA A 38 4.05 -6.35 26.31
N ASP A 39 4.76 -6.24 27.45
CA ASP A 39 4.24 -5.59 28.65
C ASP A 39 4.01 -4.09 28.37
N PRO A 40 2.81 -3.54 28.61
CA PRO A 40 2.50 -2.12 28.38
C PRO A 40 3.40 -1.12 29.12
N THR A 41 4.12 -1.57 30.16
CA THR A 41 5.05 -0.73 30.94
C THR A 41 6.50 -0.87 30.51
N SER A 42 6.79 -1.73 29.53
CA SER A 42 8.15 -1.98 29.03
C SER A 42 8.63 -0.91 28.04
N GLU A 43 9.96 -0.79 27.94
CA GLU A 43 10.61 0.02 26.90
C GLU A 43 10.28 -0.51 25.49
N GLU A 44 10.25 -1.83 25.31
CA GLU A 44 9.89 -2.48 24.04
C GLU A 44 8.50 -2.07 23.54
N PHE A 45 7.49 -2.02 24.43
CA PHE A 45 6.16 -1.54 24.08
C PHE A 45 6.18 -0.06 23.68
N SER A 46 6.91 0.76 24.43
CA SER A 46 7.04 2.20 24.15
C SER A 46 7.70 2.46 22.79
N ASP A 47 8.76 1.72 22.47
CA ASP A 47 9.47 1.78 21.19
C ASP A 47 8.58 1.33 20.04
N ALA A 48 7.87 0.21 20.20
CA ALA A 48 6.93 -0.27 19.20
C ALA A 48 5.79 0.73 18.94
N LEU A 49 5.28 1.38 19.99
CA LEU A 49 4.25 2.41 19.86
C LEU A 49 4.76 3.63 19.08
N ALA A 50 6.01 4.06 19.33
CA ALA A 50 6.64 5.15 18.59
C ALA A 50 6.85 4.78 17.11
N VAL A 51 7.31 3.56 16.82
CA VAL A 51 7.46 3.07 15.44
C VAL A 51 6.11 3.01 14.73
N LEU A 52 5.06 2.51 15.38
CA LEU A 52 3.72 2.46 14.80
C LEU A 52 3.19 3.87 14.53
N HIS A 53 3.36 4.81 15.46
CA HIS A 53 2.94 6.18 15.29
C HIS A 53 3.59 6.83 14.06
N VAL A 54 4.92 6.75 13.96
CA VAL A 54 5.65 7.28 12.79
C VAL A 54 5.20 6.62 11.50
N SER A 55 5.05 5.29 11.51
CA SER A 55 4.65 4.54 10.30
C SER A 55 3.23 4.93 9.86
N ALA A 56 2.28 5.08 10.80
CA ALA A 56 0.92 5.51 10.51
C ALA A 56 0.86 6.94 9.95
N THR A 57 1.61 7.87 10.54
CA THR A 57 1.70 9.27 10.06
C THR A 57 2.25 9.36 8.64
N VAL A 58 3.18 8.48 8.26
CA VAL A 58 3.67 8.44 6.88
C VAL A 58 2.68 7.74 5.95
N LEU A 59 2.15 6.58 6.37
CA LEU A 59 1.25 5.78 5.53
C LEU A 59 -0.04 6.51 5.18
N GLU A 60 -0.59 7.35 6.05
CA GLU A 60 -1.84 8.09 5.78
C GLU A 60 -1.76 8.94 4.50
N PRO A 61 -0.91 9.98 4.39
CA PRO A 61 -0.81 10.78 3.17
C PRO A 61 -0.22 9.97 1.99
N TYR A 62 0.63 8.98 2.25
CA TYR A 62 1.18 8.14 1.19
C TYR A 62 0.13 7.20 0.56
N SER A 63 -0.89 6.82 1.33
CA SER A 63 -2.01 6.01 0.84
C SER A 63 -2.86 6.78 -0.17
N GLU A 64 -3.01 8.09 -0.01
CA GLU A 64 -3.69 8.94 -1.00
C GLU A 64 -2.93 8.92 -2.34
N GLY A 65 -1.62 9.17 -2.32
CA GLY A 65 -0.78 9.10 -3.53
C GLY A 65 -0.71 7.69 -4.14
N MET A 66 -0.80 6.64 -3.32
CA MET A 66 -0.90 5.26 -3.80
C MET A 66 -2.20 5.02 -4.58
N VAL A 67 -3.33 5.52 -4.07
CA VAL A 67 -4.63 5.42 -4.76
C VAL A 67 -4.56 6.15 -6.10
N GLU A 68 -4.03 7.37 -6.14
CA GLU A 68 -3.84 8.12 -7.38
C GLU A 68 -2.94 7.37 -8.39
N ALA A 69 -1.87 6.74 -7.92
CA ALA A 69 -0.98 5.96 -8.77
C ALA A 69 -1.66 4.69 -9.33
N ILE A 70 -2.53 4.05 -8.54
CA ILE A 70 -3.34 2.91 -8.96
C ILE A 70 -4.36 3.36 -10.02
N ASP A 71 -5.10 4.44 -9.76
CA ASP A 71 -6.10 4.99 -10.68
C ASP A 71 -5.44 5.40 -12.00
N HIS A 72 -4.32 6.11 -11.95
CA HIS A 72 -3.58 6.46 -13.16
C HIS A 72 -3.08 5.22 -13.92
N TYR A 73 -2.67 4.15 -13.24
CA TYR A 73 -2.29 2.91 -13.93
C TYR A 73 -3.50 2.24 -14.59
N THR A 74 -4.62 2.12 -13.89
CA THR A 74 -5.83 1.45 -14.40
C THR A 74 -6.48 2.21 -15.55
N GLU A 75 -6.53 3.55 -15.49
CA GLU A 75 -7.02 4.40 -16.59
C GLU A 75 -6.17 4.30 -17.86
N ASN A 76 -4.90 3.94 -17.73
CA ASN A 76 -3.98 3.77 -18.86
C ASN A 76 -3.91 2.33 -19.39
N LEU A 77 -4.66 1.39 -18.79
CA LEU A 77 -4.80 0.06 -19.37
C LEU A 77 -5.68 0.14 -20.62
N PRO A 78 -5.33 -0.59 -21.71
CA PRO A 78 -6.20 -0.69 -22.86
C PRO A 78 -7.55 -1.30 -22.44
N GLU A 79 -8.65 -0.71 -22.93
CA GLU A 79 -10.01 -1.24 -22.81
C GLU A 79 -10.15 -2.54 -23.63
N ASP A 80 -9.46 -3.61 -23.25
CA ASP A 80 -9.76 -4.97 -23.70
C ASP A 80 -10.51 -5.68 -22.56
N ASP A 81 -11.78 -5.98 -22.85
CA ASP A 81 -12.93 -6.30 -21.98
C ASP A 81 -12.80 -7.47 -20.97
N GLU A 82 -11.64 -8.06 -20.71
CA GLU A 82 -11.53 -9.24 -19.81
C GLU A 82 -10.85 -8.95 -18.45
N VAL A 83 -10.08 -7.86 -18.30
CA VAL A 83 -9.27 -7.63 -17.08
C VAL A 83 -10.00 -6.74 -16.04
N ASN A 84 -10.87 -5.83 -16.48
CA ASN A 84 -11.55 -4.88 -15.59
C ASN A 84 -12.56 -5.55 -14.64
N GLU A 85 -13.12 -6.70 -15.02
CA GLU A 85 -14.12 -7.39 -14.18
C GLU A 85 -13.52 -8.01 -12.91
N ALA A 86 -12.21 -8.28 -12.88
CA ALA A 86 -11.53 -8.87 -11.72
C ALA A 86 -11.12 -7.83 -10.65
N LEU A 87 -10.78 -6.61 -11.07
CA LEU A 87 -10.34 -5.52 -10.17
C LEU A 87 -11.52 -4.76 -9.52
N LEU A 88 -12.71 -4.83 -10.12
CA LEU A 88 -13.93 -4.19 -9.60
C LEU A 88 -14.79 -5.11 -8.70
N LYS A 89 -14.42 -6.38 -8.55
CA LYS A 89 -15.15 -7.27 -7.63
C LYS A 89 -14.83 -6.87 -6.19
N PRO A 90 -15.82 -6.50 -5.37
CA PRO A 90 -15.57 -6.18 -3.98
C PRO A 90 -14.91 -7.38 -3.31
N ILE A 91 -13.80 -7.15 -2.59
CA ILE A 91 -13.17 -8.17 -1.77
C ILE A 91 -14.22 -8.65 -0.77
N ALA A 92 -14.78 -9.83 -1.01
CA ALA A 92 -15.74 -10.43 -0.10
C ALA A 92 -15.06 -10.54 1.27
N LYS A 93 -15.67 -9.94 2.30
CA LYS A 93 -15.21 -10.13 3.68
C LYS A 93 -15.27 -11.63 3.99
N PRO A 94 -14.21 -12.22 4.57
CA PRO A 94 -14.28 -13.60 5.01
C PRO A 94 -15.31 -13.70 6.15
N GLU A 95 -16.20 -14.69 6.05
CA GLU A 95 -17.16 -15.10 7.10
C GLU A 95 -16.46 -15.76 8.29
#